data_AF-A0A8T3A1C7-F1
#
_entry.id   AF-A0A8T3A1C7-F1
#
_cell.length_a   1.000
_cell.length_b   1.000
_cell.length_c   1.000
_cell.angle_alpha   90.00
_cell.angle_beta   90.00
_cell.angle_gamma   90.00
#
_symmetry.space_group_name_H-M   'P 1'
#
loop_
_entity.id
_entity.type
_entity.pdbx_description
1 polymer ?
#
loop_
_entity_poly.entity_id
_entity_poly.type
_entity_poly.pdbx_seq_one_letter_code
_entity_poly.pdbx_strand_id
1 'polypeptide(L)'
;MEEILISLLFILCLSPCSQSFASVNNTVDYKSLVDIKDQFLKQSNSASSATFMSSWNEANPFCSWEGVTCGHEHSDRVTALDLSSIGLAGPLPPAIANLTFLKRLDFSNNGIYGEIPPYLARLQRLEHLNLSFNSFHGDIPAILVTNSSVF
;
A
#
# COMPACT_ATOMS: atom_id res chain seq x y z
N MET A 1 50.85 9.03 31.34
CA MET A 1 50.62 7.59 31.54
C MET A 1 49.36 7.49 32.39
N GLU A 2 48.17 7.49 31.79
CA GLU A 2 47.55 6.32 31.09
C GLU A 2 47.18 5.26 32.15
N GLU A 3 45.94 4.77 32.32
CA GLU A 3 44.71 4.81 31.52
C GLU A 3 43.50 4.65 32.48
N ILE A 4 42.33 5.12 32.03
CA ILE A 4 41.10 5.28 32.79
C ILE A 4 40.20 4.04 32.68
N LEU A 5 39.66 3.66 33.84
CA LEU A 5 38.45 2.88 34.13
C LEU A 5 37.38 2.82 33.01
N ILE A 6 37.02 1.60 32.54
CA ILE A 6 35.66 1.35 32.04
C ILE A 6 35.11 0.06 32.68
N SER A 7 34.07 0.29 33.46
CA SER A 7 33.30 -0.64 34.28
C SER A 7 32.57 -1.69 33.44
N LEU A 8 32.67 -2.95 33.87
CA LEU A 8 31.82 -4.06 33.46
C LEU A 8 30.40 -3.84 34.02
N LEU A 9 29.51 -3.29 33.19
CA LEU A 9 28.06 -3.34 33.41
C LEU A 9 27.44 -4.14 32.27
N PHE A 10 27.22 -5.43 32.53
CA PHE A 10 26.28 -6.26 31.77
C PHE A 10 24.88 -5.68 31.95
N ILE A 11 24.42 -4.87 31.00
CA ILE A 11 23.02 -4.51 30.88
C ILE A 11 22.33 -5.62 30.07
N LEU A 12 21.56 -6.43 30.79
CA LEU A 12 20.52 -7.31 30.24
C LEU A 12 19.48 -6.44 29.51
N CYS A 13 19.61 -6.28 28.20
CA CYS A 13 18.48 -5.95 27.34
C CYS A 13 18.02 -7.23 26.62
N LEU A 14 17.21 -8.02 27.33
CA LEU A 14 16.32 -8.99 26.70
C LEU A 14 15.12 -8.22 26.11
N SER A 15 15.32 -7.65 24.94
CA SER A 15 14.22 -7.23 24.07
C SER A 15 14.43 -7.87 22.72
N PRO A 16 13.58 -8.82 22.28
CA PRO A 16 13.59 -9.23 20.89
C PRO A 16 12.89 -8.14 20.09
N CYS A 17 13.66 -7.17 19.59
CA CYS A 17 13.23 -6.42 18.43
C CYS A 17 14.42 -6.15 17.50
N SER A 18 15.11 -7.22 17.14
CA SER A 18 15.79 -7.30 15.87
C SER A 18 14.88 -8.07 14.92
N GLN A 19 13.73 -7.48 14.55
CA GLN A 19 13.03 -7.99 13.37
C GLN A 19 13.95 -7.69 12.19
N SER A 20 14.44 -8.74 11.53
CA SER A 20 15.27 -8.55 10.35
C SER A 20 14.43 -7.85 9.29
N PHE A 21 14.94 -6.74 8.76
CA PHE A 21 14.35 -6.02 7.62
C PHE A 21 14.09 -6.96 6.42
N ALA A 22 14.82 -8.08 6.33
CA ALA A 22 14.63 -9.10 5.30
C ALA A 22 13.28 -9.83 5.36
N SER A 23 12.58 -9.86 6.50
CA SER A 23 11.31 -10.59 6.65
C SER A 23 10.11 -9.84 6.08
N VAL A 24 10.10 -8.51 6.12
CA VAL A 24 8.97 -7.65 5.70
C VAL A 24 8.96 -7.46 4.17
N ASN A 25 10.13 -7.42 3.53
CA ASN A 25 10.30 -7.26 2.07
C ASN A 25 9.85 -8.49 1.26
N ASN A 26 9.52 -9.60 1.92
CA ASN A 26 9.01 -10.81 1.30
C ASN A 26 7.50 -11.00 1.50
N THR A 27 6.82 -10.03 2.11
CA THR A 27 5.38 -10.10 2.30
C THR A 27 4.65 -9.84 0.97
N VAL A 28 3.49 -10.47 0.82
CA VAL A 28 2.61 -10.26 -0.34
C VAL A 28 2.22 -8.78 -0.45
N ASP A 29 2.01 -8.11 0.68
CA ASP A 29 1.56 -6.72 0.71
C ASP A 29 2.68 -5.77 0.25
N TYR A 30 3.90 -5.93 0.78
CA TYR A 30 5.06 -5.19 0.28
C TYR A 30 5.23 -5.36 -1.23
N LYS A 31 5.24 -6.60 -1.72
CA LYS A 31 5.41 -6.88 -3.15
C LYS A 31 4.29 -6.25 -3.98
N SER A 32 3.05 -6.32 -3.50
CA SER A 32 1.90 -5.75 -4.19
C SER A 32 1.99 -4.21 -4.27
N LEU A 33 2.42 -3.55 -3.19
CA LEU A 33 2.66 -2.10 -3.21
C LEU A 33 3.79 -1.71 -4.17
N VAL A 34 4.88 -2.47 -4.21
CA VAL A 34 5.96 -2.25 -5.18
C VAL A 34 5.46 -2.42 -6.62
N ASP A 35 4.69 -3.47 -6.90
CA ASP A 35 4.10 -3.71 -8.23
C ASP A 35 3.13 -2.57 -8.63
N ILE A 36 2.33 -2.05 -7.68
CA ILE A 36 1.45 -0.88 -7.87
C ILE A 36 2.27 0.36 -8.25
N LYS A 37 3.32 0.65 -7.48
CA LYS A 37 4.23 1.78 -7.71
C LYS A 37 4.85 1.68 -9.10
N ASP A 38 5.44 0.54 -9.42
CA ASP A 38 6.14 0.32 -10.69
C ASP A 38 5.21 0.44 -11.89
N GLN A 39 3.95 0.00 -11.77
CA GLN A 39 2.96 0.15 -12.83
C GLN A 39 2.65 1.63 -13.10
N PHE A 40 2.33 2.41 -12.06
CA PHE A 40 1.99 3.82 -12.24
C PHE A 40 3.19 4.66 -12.69
N LEU A 41 4.40 4.37 -12.20
CA LEU A 41 5.61 5.07 -12.65
C LEU A 41 5.92 4.82 -14.14
N LYS A 42 5.61 3.64 -14.67
CA LYS A 42 5.74 3.36 -16.11
C LYS A 42 4.71 4.11 -16.96
N GLN A 43 3.59 4.48 -16.38
CA GLN A 43 2.44 5.08 -17.08
C GLN A 43 2.39 6.59 -16.91
N SER A 44 3.06 7.15 -15.90
CA SER A 44 3.15 8.59 -15.68
C SER A 44 4.36 9.20 -16.40
N ASN A 45 4.11 10.10 -17.36
CA ASN A 45 5.11 11.08 -17.84
C ASN A 45 5.26 12.29 -16.89
N SER A 46 4.68 12.22 -15.69
CA SER A 46 4.51 13.35 -14.78
C SER A 46 5.46 13.25 -13.58
N ALA A 47 6.17 14.33 -13.33
CA ALA A 47 7.05 14.50 -12.16
C ALA A 47 6.30 14.51 -10.81
N SER A 48 4.98 14.71 -10.81
CA SER A 48 4.18 14.81 -9.58
C SER A 48 3.97 13.43 -8.92
N SER A 49 3.75 12.38 -9.71
CA SER A 49 3.64 11.00 -9.21
C SER A 49 4.95 10.52 -8.57
N ALA A 50 6.09 10.89 -9.16
CA ALA A 50 7.41 10.54 -8.65
C ALA A 50 7.73 11.20 -7.29
N THR A 51 7.16 12.38 -7.03
CA THR A 51 7.40 13.11 -5.77
C THR A 51 6.67 12.45 -4.60
N PHE A 52 5.40 12.05 -4.79
CA PHE A 52 4.65 11.29 -3.78
C PHE A 52 5.27 9.92 -3.52
N MET A 53 5.63 9.21 -4.60
CA MET A 53 6.22 7.86 -4.50
C MET A 53 7.65 7.85 -3.93
N SER A 54 8.21 9.01 -3.56
CA SER A 54 9.53 9.11 -2.91
C SER A 54 9.57 8.42 -1.54
N SER A 55 8.44 8.38 -0.81
CA SER A 55 8.34 7.69 0.49
C SER A 55 8.28 6.16 0.36
N TRP A 56 7.91 5.63 -0.82
CA TRP A 56 7.77 4.21 -1.10
C TRP A 56 9.12 3.57 -1.48
N ASN A 57 10.03 3.52 -0.51
CA ASN A 57 11.39 3.03 -0.69
C ASN A 57 11.78 2.00 0.38
N GLU A 58 12.89 1.30 0.14
CA GLU A 58 13.38 0.22 1.01
C GLU A 58 13.97 0.72 2.35
N ALA A 59 14.13 2.03 2.53
CA ALA A 59 14.72 2.57 3.75
C ALA A 59 13.75 2.51 4.95
N ASN A 60 12.43 2.46 4.70
CA ASN A 60 11.40 2.44 5.73
C ASN A 60 10.40 1.28 5.52
N PRO A 61 9.84 0.71 6.60
CA PRO A 61 8.76 -0.28 6.49
C PRO A 61 7.57 0.27 5.71
N PHE A 62 6.94 -0.58 4.89
CA PHE A 62 5.86 -0.13 4.01
C PHE A 62 4.62 0.42 4.74
N CYS A 63 4.42 0.06 6.00
CA CYS A 63 3.36 0.64 6.84
C CYS A 63 3.57 2.12 7.18
N SER A 64 4.78 2.65 6.94
CA SER A 64 5.12 4.07 7.11
C SER A 64 5.14 4.81 5.77
N TRP A 65 4.85 4.13 4.65
CA TRP A 65 4.76 4.77 3.35
C TRP A 65 3.55 5.68 3.29
N GLU A 66 3.68 6.80 2.58
CA GLU A 66 2.59 7.77 2.45
C GLU A 66 1.37 7.10 1.79
N GLY A 67 0.20 7.34 2.37
CA GLY A 67 -1.05 6.73 1.91
C GLY A 67 -1.28 5.28 2.34
N VAL A 68 -0.32 4.61 2.99
CA VAL A 68 -0.46 3.22 3.45
C VAL A 68 -0.84 3.20 4.94
N THR A 69 -1.84 2.40 5.29
CA THR A 69 -2.20 2.12 6.69
C THR A 69 -2.25 0.62 6.94
N CYS A 70 -1.50 0.14 7.94
CA CYS A 70 -1.54 -1.25 8.38
C CYS A 70 -2.51 -1.46 9.54
N GLY A 71 -3.00 -2.69 9.70
CA GLY A 71 -4.00 -3.03 10.72
C GLY A 71 -3.43 -3.01 12.14
N HIS A 72 -4.28 -2.73 13.14
CA HIS A 72 -3.87 -2.76 14.55
C HIS A 72 -3.63 -4.20 15.06
N GLU A 73 -4.51 -5.14 14.71
CA GLU A 73 -4.39 -6.56 15.09
C GLU A 73 -3.41 -7.34 14.21
N HIS A 74 -3.19 -6.86 12.98
CA HIS A 74 -2.28 -7.43 11.99
C HIS A 74 -1.41 -6.31 11.42
N SER A 75 -0.39 -5.93 12.19
CA SER A 75 0.48 -4.78 11.88
C SER A 75 1.33 -4.93 10.62
N ASP A 76 1.35 -6.13 10.04
CA ASP A 76 2.02 -6.49 8.79
C ASP A 76 1.06 -6.57 7.58
N ARG A 77 -0.22 -6.20 7.76
CA ARG A 77 -1.25 -6.27 6.72
C ARG A 77 -1.79 -4.89 6.40
N VAL A 78 -1.86 -4.54 5.11
CA VAL A 78 -2.43 -3.28 4.63
C VAL A 78 -3.96 -3.33 4.77
N THR A 79 -4.50 -2.32 5.44
CA THR A 79 -5.94 -2.17 5.69
C THR A 79 -6.53 -0.92 5.04
N ALA A 80 -5.72 0.09 4.75
CA ALA A 80 -6.13 1.20 3.90
C ALA A 80 -5.01 1.62 2.94
N LEU A 81 -5.42 2.00 1.73
CA LEU A 81 -4.57 2.62 0.72
C LEU A 81 -5.28 3.88 0.21
N ASP A 82 -4.69 5.05 0.49
CA ASP A 82 -5.15 6.36 0.05
C ASP A 82 -4.09 6.98 -0.87
N LEU A 83 -4.42 7.01 -2.14
CA LEU A 83 -3.61 7.58 -3.21
C LEU A 83 -4.42 8.65 -3.97
N SER A 84 -5.28 9.35 -3.25
CA SER A 84 -6.14 10.39 -3.81
C SER A 84 -5.35 11.66 -4.17
N SER A 85 -5.70 12.32 -5.27
CA SER A 85 -5.15 13.63 -5.66
C SER A 85 -3.62 13.69 -5.88
N ILE A 86 -2.96 12.60 -6.25
CA ILE A 86 -1.49 12.58 -6.44
C ILE A 86 -1.06 12.58 -7.92
N GLY A 87 -2.03 12.70 -8.85
CA GLY A 87 -1.78 12.78 -10.28
C GLY A 87 -1.38 11.44 -10.91
N LEU A 88 -1.90 10.33 -10.39
CA LEU A 88 -1.73 9.02 -11.02
C LEU A 88 -2.43 8.99 -12.37
N ALA A 89 -1.84 8.31 -13.35
CA ALA A 89 -2.46 8.06 -14.65
C ALA A 89 -2.12 6.64 -15.12
N GLY A 90 -3.07 6.00 -15.78
CA GLY A 90 -2.97 4.59 -16.17
C GLY A 90 -4.18 3.75 -15.75
N PRO A 91 -4.26 2.47 -16.16
CA PRO A 91 -5.25 1.53 -15.63
C PRO A 91 -4.98 1.10 -14.18
N LEU A 92 -6.01 0.63 -13.50
CA LEU A 92 -5.87 0.05 -12.15
C LEU A 92 -4.91 -1.16 -12.17
N PRO A 93 -3.94 -1.22 -11.23
CA PRO A 93 -3.03 -2.34 -11.10
C PRO A 93 -3.69 -3.62 -10.55
N PRO A 94 -3.55 -4.78 -11.23
CA PRO A 94 -4.06 -6.06 -10.72
C PRO A 94 -3.53 -6.45 -9.34
N ALA A 95 -2.34 -5.98 -8.98
CA ALA A 95 -1.71 -6.23 -7.68
C ALA A 95 -2.54 -5.71 -6.49
N ILE A 96 -3.45 -4.76 -6.68
CA ILE A 96 -4.39 -4.30 -5.64
C ILE A 96 -5.19 -5.49 -5.09
N ALA A 97 -5.59 -6.44 -5.93
CA ALA A 97 -6.38 -7.62 -5.54
C ALA A 97 -5.64 -8.61 -4.61
N ASN A 98 -4.34 -8.39 -4.37
CA ASN A 98 -3.54 -9.18 -3.43
C ASN A 98 -3.51 -8.56 -2.02
N LEU A 99 -3.94 -7.30 -1.86
CA LEU A 99 -4.09 -6.63 -0.57
C LEU A 99 -5.38 -7.11 0.12
N THR A 100 -5.45 -8.39 0.47
CA THR A 100 -6.69 -9.07 0.91
C THR A 100 -7.27 -8.57 2.24
N PHE A 101 -6.52 -7.77 3.00
CA PHE A 101 -6.95 -7.17 4.27
C PHE A 101 -7.49 -5.74 4.11
N LEU A 102 -7.51 -5.23 2.88
CA LEU A 102 -7.85 -3.86 2.57
C LEU A 102 -9.35 -3.61 2.82
N LYS A 103 -9.62 -2.62 3.68
CA LYS A 103 -10.94 -2.14 4.06
C LYS A 103 -11.29 -0.82 3.39
N ARG A 104 -10.31 0.03 3.12
CA ARG A 104 -10.50 1.32 2.45
C ARG A 104 -9.53 1.47 1.28
N LEU A 105 -10.08 1.71 0.09
CA LEU A 105 -9.33 2.05 -1.12
C LEU A 105 -9.79 3.42 -1.63
N ASP A 106 -8.89 4.40 -1.66
CA ASP A 106 -9.16 5.70 -2.28
C ASP A 106 -8.14 6.00 -3.38
N PHE A 107 -8.65 6.12 -4.61
CA PHE A 107 -7.90 6.53 -5.80
C PHE A 107 -8.50 7.78 -6.45
N SER A 108 -9.34 8.50 -5.71
CA SER A 108 -10.10 9.61 -6.27
C SER A 108 -9.23 10.77 -6.74
N ASN A 109 -9.78 11.56 -7.65
CA ASN A 109 -9.14 12.78 -8.17
C ASN A 109 -7.77 12.50 -8.81
N ASN A 110 -7.73 11.53 -9.72
CA ASN A 110 -6.54 11.19 -10.51
C ASN A 110 -6.92 11.10 -12.00
N GLY A 111 -5.95 10.75 -12.85
CA GLY A 111 -6.13 10.47 -14.27
C GLY A 111 -6.20 8.98 -14.59
N ILE A 112 -6.70 8.14 -13.67
CA ILE A 112 -6.81 6.69 -13.88
C ILE A 112 -7.90 6.42 -14.92
N TYR A 113 -7.65 5.51 -15.86
CA TYR A 113 -8.54 5.24 -16.99
C TYR A 113 -8.71 3.74 -17.27
N GLY A 114 -9.62 3.40 -18.18
CA GLY A 114 -9.96 2.02 -18.51
C GLY A 114 -11.25 1.56 -17.81
N GLU A 115 -11.50 0.26 -17.84
CA GLU A 115 -12.65 -0.34 -17.17
C GLU A 115 -12.37 -0.62 -15.70
N ILE A 116 -13.42 -0.60 -14.87
CA ILE A 116 -13.31 -1.07 -13.48
C ILE A 116 -13.16 -2.60 -13.53
N PRO A 117 -12.06 -3.16 -13.01
CA PRO A 117 -11.77 -4.56 -13.21
C PRO A 117 -12.52 -5.46 -12.20
N PRO A 118 -13.01 -6.64 -12.62
CA PRO A 118 -13.77 -7.55 -11.75
C PRO A 118 -12.92 -8.16 -10.63
N TYR A 119 -11.59 -8.15 -10.74
CA TYR A 119 -10.71 -8.66 -9.69
C TYR A 119 -10.82 -7.89 -8.38
N LEU A 120 -11.37 -6.67 -8.37
CA LEU A 120 -11.64 -5.93 -7.14
C LEU A 120 -12.61 -6.69 -6.22
N ALA A 121 -13.44 -7.59 -6.77
CA ALA A 121 -14.29 -8.48 -5.99
C ALA A 121 -13.51 -9.44 -5.07
N ARG A 122 -12.20 -9.65 -5.30
CA ARG A 122 -11.36 -10.44 -4.39
C ARG A 122 -11.10 -9.75 -3.05
N LEU A 123 -11.33 -8.44 -2.97
CA LEU A 123 -11.17 -7.65 -1.75
C LEU A 123 -12.41 -7.81 -0.85
N GLN A 124 -12.58 -9.00 -0.29
CA GLN A 124 -13.76 -9.40 0.49
C GLN A 124 -13.95 -8.62 1.80
N ARG A 125 -12.93 -7.86 2.23
CA ARG A 125 -12.97 -7.01 3.42
C ARG A 125 -13.18 -5.52 3.09
N LEU A 126 -13.34 -5.18 1.82
CA LEU A 126 -13.46 -3.79 1.38
C LEU A 126 -14.80 -3.21 1.84
N GLU A 127 -14.73 -2.17 2.66
CA GLU A 127 -15.86 -1.44 3.23
C GLU A 127 -16.06 -0.10 2.51
N HIS A 128 -14.98 0.48 1.97
CA HIS A 128 -15.00 1.76 1.28
C HIS A 128 -14.15 1.73 0.01
N LEU A 129 -14.78 2.03 -1.13
CA LEU A 129 -14.13 2.16 -2.43
C LEU A 129 -14.47 3.52 -3.03
N ASN A 130 -13.46 4.37 -3.21
CA ASN A 130 -13.60 5.66 -3.85
C ASN A 130 -12.74 5.73 -5.12
N LEU A 131 -13.41 5.68 -6.28
CA LEU A 131 -12.81 5.81 -7.61
C LEU A 131 -13.26 7.09 -8.34
N SER A 132 -13.93 8.01 -7.63
CA SER A 132 -14.50 9.22 -8.20
C SER A 132 -13.45 10.17 -8.80
N PHE A 133 -13.87 11.06 -9.70
CA PHE A 133 -12.97 12.02 -10.35
C PHE A 133 -11.77 11.35 -11.04
N ASN A 134 -12.06 10.32 -11.85
CA ASN A 134 -11.14 9.62 -12.74
C ASN A 134 -11.78 9.47 -14.12
N SER A 135 -11.06 8.88 -15.07
CA SER A 135 -11.48 8.68 -16.46
C SER A 135 -11.88 7.22 -16.75
N PHE A 136 -12.53 6.55 -15.78
CA PHE A 136 -13.06 5.20 -15.99
C PHE A 136 -14.19 5.18 -17.03
N HIS A 137 -14.28 4.09 -17.79
CA HIS A 137 -15.35 3.87 -18.78
C HIS A 137 -15.84 2.42 -18.71
N GLY A 138 -16.84 2.10 -19.53
CA GLY A 138 -17.47 0.78 -19.54
C GLY A 138 -18.46 0.57 -18.40
N ASP A 139 -18.90 -0.67 -18.24
CA ASP A 139 -19.90 -1.04 -17.25
C ASP A 139 -19.27 -1.30 -15.89
N ILE A 140 -20.05 -1.10 -14.82
CA ILE A 140 -19.67 -1.57 -13.49
C ILE A 140 -19.79 -3.10 -13.49
N PRO A 141 -18.72 -3.86 -13.20
CA PRO A 141 -18.80 -5.32 -13.17
C PRO A 141 -19.86 -5.80 -12.18
N ALA A 142 -20.82 -6.60 -12.65
CA ALA A 142 -21.92 -7.13 -11.84
C ALA A 142 -21.43 -7.86 -10.57
N ILE A 143 -20.23 -8.44 -10.61
CA ILE A 143 -19.61 -9.14 -9.47
C ILE A 143 -19.30 -8.20 -8.29
N LEU A 144 -19.12 -6.90 -8.53
CA LEU A 144 -18.92 -5.91 -7.47
C LEU A 144 -20.24 -5.52 -6.80
N VAL A 145 -21.33 -5.51 -7.57
CA VAL A 145 -22.67 -5.19 -7.08
C VAL A 145 -23.30 -6.38 -6.35
N THR A 146 -23.03 -7.61 -6.78
CA THR A 146 -23.64 -8.83 -6.23
C THR A 146 -22.95 -9.36 -4.96
N ASN A 147 -21.66 -9.08 -4.75
CA ASN A 147 -21.00 -9.36 -3.47
C ASN A 147 -21.30 -8.30 -2.39
N SER A 148 -22.04 -7.24 -2.74
CA SER A 148 -22.50 -6.23 -1.79
C SER A 148 -23.73 -6.75 -1.05
N SER A 149 -23.53 -7.54 0.00
CA SER A 149 -24.58 -7.83 0.99
C SER A 149 -24.84 -6.65 1.94
N VAL A 150 -24.38 -5.44 1.61
CA VAL A 150 -24.49 -4.24 2.44
C VAL A 150 -24.67 -3.01 1.54
N PHE A 151 -25.90 -2.53 1.45
CA PHE A 151 -26.21 -1.10 1.39
C PHE A 151 -26.86 -0.74 2.72
#